data_AF-A0A972TUN3-F1
#
_entry.id   AF-A0A972TUN3-F1
#
_cell.length_a   1.000
_cell.length_b   1.000
_cell.length_c   1.000
_cell.angle_alpha   90.00
_cell.angle_beta   90.00
_cell.angle_gamma   90.00
#
_symmetry.space_group_name_H-M   'P 1'
#
loop_
_entity.id
_entity.type
_entity.pdbx_description
1 polymer ?
#
loop_
_entity_poly.entity_id
_entity_poly.type
_entity_poly.pdbx_seq_one_letter_code
_entity_poly.pdbx_strand_id
1 'polypeptide(L)'
;MSIFIFRFIIIAFITIAGYFFPPFNLAPYIGAVTGFVLSVVIVYLETRIRKSQFKIIWSSTIGTFTGVLLGWGLGSIYQTIAEDSSTTTFIRIFFLLIMPYIGFLVGTRKFEWLEPPNLLSFFREKSTGSSNKILDTSVIIDGRIADICDTAFIAGPLVIPQFILKELQLVADSPDGIKRQRGRRGLDVLDHLQKSSQVSTIISEIDFPEVKDVDSKLIELAKHLDAKIITNDFNLNKVAQLQGIPVLNINELANVLKPVVLPGETIKVFILKEGKEKDQGVAYLDDGTMVVVDNSRKMIGQNIDITVTSVLQTTVGKMIFGRYNEVS
;
A
#
# COMPACT_ATOMS: atom_id res chain seq x y z
N MET A 1 -16.37 -27.90 -29.86
CA MET A 1 -16.24 -29.17 -30.62
C MET A 1 -15.13 -30.07 -30.07
N SER A 2 -13.95 -29.54 -29.72
CA SER A 2 -12.80 -30.31 -29.20
C SER A 2 -13.05 -31.12 -27.91
N ILE A 3 -13.81 -30.58 -26.94
CA ILE A 3 -14.04 -31.23 -25.65
C ILE A 3 -14.86 -32.53 -25.75
N PHE A 4 -15.84 -32.57 -26.65
CA PHE A 4 -16.73 -33.71 -26.83
C PHE A 4 -16.00 -34.89 -27.48
N ILE A 5 -15.11 -34.59 -28.43
CA ILE A 5 -14.23 -35.56 -29.08
C ILE A 5 -13.30 -36.18 -28.04
N PHE A 6 -12.70 -35.35 -27.17
CA PHE A 6 -11.83 -35.82 -26.10
C PHE A 6 -12.55 -36.74 -25.08
N ARG A 7 -13.79 -36.39 -24.69
CA ARG A 7 -14.62 -37.23 -23.81
C ARG A 7 -14.93 -38.59 -24.41
N PHE A 8 -15.29 -38.60 -25.70
CA PHE A 8 -15.57 -39.84 -26.41
C PHE A 8 -14.33 -40.74 -26.47
N ILE A 9 -13.15 -40.16 -26.72
CA ILE A 9 -11.88 -40.88 -26.71
C ILE A 9 -11.60 -41.48 -25.32
N ILE A 10 -11.74 -40.70 -24.24
CA ILE A 10 -11.52 -41.20 -22.87
C ILE A 10 -12.48 -42.36 -22.54
N ILE A 11 -13.77 -42.21 -22.84
CA ILE A 11 -14.77 -43.25 -22.60
C ILE A 11 -14.41 -44.54 -23.37
N ALA A 12 -14.04 -44.41 -24.64
CA ALA A 12 -13.62 -45.54 -25.46
C ALA A 12 -12.38 -46.23 -24.88
N PHE A 13 -11.34 -45.47 -24.51
CA PHE A 13 -10.10 -46.02 -23.94
C PHE A 13 -10.34 -46.73 -22.59
N ILE A 14 -11.13 -46.15 -21.68
CA ILE A 14 -11.41 -46.77 -20.38
C ILE A 14 -12.28 -48.03 -20.54
N THR A 15 -13.22 -48.01 -21.48
CA THR A 15 -14.08 -49.18 -21.77
C THR A 15 -13.28 -50.32 -22.39
N ILE A 16 -12.37 -50.02 -23.32
CA ILE A 16 -11.45 -50.99 -23.93
C ILE A 16 -10.48 -51.52 -22.86
N ALA A 17 -9.91 -50.65 -22.03
CA ALA A 17 -9.05 -51.05 -20.93
C ALA A 17 -9.79 -51.96 -19.93
N GLY A 18 -11.03 -51.66 -19.59
CA GLY A 18 -11.87 -52.51 -18.72
C GLY A 18 -12.19 -53.87 -19.33
N TYR A 19 -12.23 -53.99 -20.66
CA TYR A 19 -12.41 -55.27 -21.34
C TYR A 19 -11.14 -56.15 -21.30
N PHE A 20 -9.97 -55.56 -21.57
CA PHE A 20 -8.69 -56.28 -21.60
C PHE A 20 -8.09 -56.51 -20.20
N PHE A 21 -8.35 -55.60 -19.26
CA PHE A 21 -7.85 -55.62 -17.89
C PHE A 21 -9.01 -55.47 -16.90
N PRO A 22 -9.89 -56.48 -16.78
CA PRO A 22 -11.04 -56.39 -15.91
C PRO A 22 -10.60 -56.28 -14.43
N PRO A 23 -11.06 -55.26 -13.70
CA PRO A 23 -10.75 -55.14 -12.28
C PRO A 23 -11.36 -56.32 -11.50
N PHE A 24 -10.71 -56.74 -10.41
CA PHE A 24 -11.18 -57.82 -9.52
C PHE A 24 -11.37 -59.20 -10.20
N ASN A 25 -10.66 -59.49 -11.29
CA ASN A 25 -10.80 -60.73 -12.06
C ASN A 25 -12.23 -61.00 -12.59
N LEU A 26 -12.99 -59.92 -12.86
CA LEU A 26 -14.33 -60.04 -13.43
C LEU A 26 -14.28 -60.56 -14.88
N ALA A 27 -15.39 -61.12 -15.36
CA ALA A 27 -15.49 -61.51 -16.77
C ALA A 27 -15.28 -60.29 -17.69
N PRO A 28 -14.61 -60.42 -18.85
CA PRO A 28 -14.25 -59.29 -19.72
C PRO A 28 -15.41 -58.36 -20.09
N TYR A 29 -16.60 -58.92 -20.32
CA TYR A 29 -17.81 -58.14 -20.61
C TYR A 29 -18.28 -57.30 -19.41
N ILE A 30 -18.18 -57.84 -18.19
CA ILE A 30 -18.50 -57.11 -16.94
C ILE A 30 -17.44 -56.04 -16.68
N GLY A 31 -16.17 -56.34 -16.96
CA GLY A 31 -15.08 -55.37 -16.93
C GLY A 31 -15.34 -54.18 -17.86
N ALA A 32 -15.76 -54.41 -19.10
CA ALA A 32 -16.14 -53.35 -20.04
C ALA A 32 -17.30 -52.49 -19.52
N VAL A 33 -18.34 -53.11 -18.96
CA VAL A 33 -19.50 -52.39 -18.38
C VAL A 33 -19.07 -51.53 -17.19
N THR A 34 -18.25 -52.06 -16.28
CA THR A 34 -17.73 -51.29 -15.14
C THR A 34 -16.84 -50.13 -15.58
N GLY A 35 -15.97 -50.35 -16.58
CA GLY A 35 -15.14 -49.30 -17.18
C GLY A 35 -15.98 -48.20 -17.84
N PHE A 36 -17.03 -48.58 -18.58
CA PHE A 36 -17.96 -47.62 -19.16
C PHE A 36 -18.66 -46.78 -18.09
N VAL A 37 -19.22 -47.41 -17.05
CA VAL A 37 -19.88 -46.72 -15.93
C VAL A 37 -18.92 -45.76 -15.23
N LEU A 38 -17.71 -46.20 -14.93
CA LEU A 38 -16.67 -45.37 -14.32
C LEU A 38 -16.33 -44.15 -15.19
N SER A 39 -16.19 -44.35 -16.51
CA SER A 39 -15.89 -43.28 -17.45
C SER A 39 -17.00 -42.23 -17.53
N VAL A 40 -18.27 -42.64 -17.45
CA VAL A 40 -19.43 -41.73 -17.41
C VAL A 40 -19.42 -40.92 -16.12
N VAL A 41 -19.10 -41.54 -14.98
CA VAL A 41 -18.96 -40.83 -13.69
C VAL A 41 -17.84 -39.81 -13.75
N ILE A 42 -16.69 -40.15 -14.34
CA ILE A 42 -15.56 -39.23 -14.52
C ILE A 42 -15.96 -38.02 -15.36
N VAL A 43 -16.61 -38.23 -16.52
CA VAL A 43 -17.07 -37.12 -17.38
C VAL A 43 -18.13 -36.25 -16.69
N TYR A 44 -18.99 -36.85 -15.87
CA TYR A 44 -19.94 -36.12 -15.05
C TYR A 44 -19.24 -35.22 -14.01
N LEU A 45 -18.29 -35.76 -13.26
CA LEU A 45 -17.47 -35.01 -12.29
C LEU A 45 -16.66 -33.91 -12.98
N GLU A 46 -16.03 -34.19 -14.11
CA GLU A 46 -15.29 -33.24 -14.94
C GLU A 46 -16.17 -32.06 -15.38
N THR A 47 -17.42 -32.34 -15.76
CA THR A 47 -18.38 -31.29 -16.14
C THR A 47 -18.79 -30.42 -14.95
N ARG A 48 -18.87 -31.01 -13.75
CA ARG A 48 -19.17 -30.26 -12.52
C ARG A 48 -17.99 -29.39 -12.09
N ILE A 49 -16.78 -29.94 -12.13
CA ILE A 49 -15.52 -29.24 -11.79
C ILE A 49 -15.29 -28.05 -12.74
N ARG A 50 -15.56 -28.21 -14.04
CA ARG A 50 -15.41 -27.12 -15.02
C ARG A 50 -16.34 -25.93 -14.78
N LYS A 51 -17.50 -26.16 -14.15
CA LYS A 51 -18.44 -25.09 -13.77
C LYS A 51 -18.05 -24.42 -12.44
N SER A 52 -17.15 -25.02 -11.68
CA SER A 52 -16.65 -24.46 -10.44
C SER A 52 -15.49 -23.49 -10.72
N GLN A 53 -15.48 -22.38 -10.00
CA GLN A 53 -14.33 -21.47 -10.04
C GLN A 53 -13.11 -22.20 -9.48
N PHE A 54 -11.95 -22.05 -10.14
CA PHE A 54 -10.67 -22.62 -9.70
C PHE A 54 -10.39 -22.33 -8.22
N LYS A 55 -10.74 -21.12 -7.78
CA LYS A 55 -10.63 -20.67 -6.38
C LYS A 55 -11.31 -21.61 -5.38
N ILE A 56 -12.53 -22.05 -5.67
CA ILE A 56 -13.32 -22.94 -4.80
C ILE A 56 -12.66 -24.31 -4.68
N ILE A 57 -12.11 -24.82 -5.79
CA ILE A 57 -11.45 -26.13 -5.82
C ILE A 57 -10.19 -26.10 -4.93
N TRP A 58 -9.39 -25.03 -5.04
CA TRP A 58 -8.19 -24.85 -4.23
C TRP A 58 -8.49 -24.65 -2.75
N SER A 59 -9.43 -23.77 -2.40
CA SER A 59 -9.80 -23.51 -1.01
C SER A 59 -10.41 -24.74 -0.33
N SER A 60 -11.25 -25.51 -1.03
CA SER A 60 -11.77 -26.79 -0.54
C SER A 60 -10.68 -27.83 -0.33
N THR A 61 -9.71 -27.93 -1.23
CA THR A 61 -8.60 -28.89 -1.09
C THR A 61 -7.74 -28.56 0.14
N ILE A 62 -7.41 -27.27 0.32
CA ILE A 62 -6.65 -26.78 1.48
C ILE A 62 -7.46 -27.02 2.76
N GLY A 63 -8.74 -26.68 2.78
CA GLY A 63 -9.62 -26.85 3.94
C GLY A 63 -9.81 -28.32 4.33
N THR A 64 -9.97 -29.22 3.37
CA THR A 64 -10.04 -30.67 3.65
C THR A 64 -8.71 -31.19 4.19
N PHE A 65 -7.58 -30.77 3.63
CA PHE A 65 -6.26 -31.20 4.08
C PHE A 65 -5.97 -30.74 5.52
N THR A 66 -6.26 -29.48 5.84
CA THR A 66 -6.13 -28.96 7.21
C THR A 66 -7.11 -29.66 8.17
N GLY A 67 -8.33 -29.95 7.72
CA GLY A 67 -9.30 -30.75 8.48
C GLY A 67 -8.79 -32.16 8.80
N VAL A 68 -8.15 -32.85 7.86
CA VAL A 68 -7.54 -34.17 8.11
C VAL A 68 -6.42 -34.07 9.14
N LEU A 69 -5.53 -33.07 9.01
CA LEU A 69 -4.43 -32.85 9.97
C LEU A 69 -4.96 -32.57 11.39
N LEU A 70 -5.97 -31.71 11.51
CA LEU A 70 -6.60 -31.40 12.81
C LEU A 70 -7.33 -32.61 13.40
N GLY A 71 -8.09 -33.34 12.58
CA GLY A 71 -8.80 -34.54 13.01
C GLY A 71 -7.83 -35.63 13.49
N TRP A 72 -6.71 -35.81 12.80
CA TRP A 72 -5.65 -36.73 13.21
C TRP A 72 -4.97 -36.28 14.51
N GLY A 73 -4.63 -34.99 14.64
CA GLY A 73 -4.02 -34.44 15.86
C GLY A 73 -4.93 -34.57 17.08
N LEU A 74 -6.20 -34.15 16.98
CA LEU A 74 -7.17 -34.25 18.06
C LEU A 74 -7.45 -35.70 18.45
N GLY A 75 -7.60 -36.59 17.46
CA GLY A 75 -7.77 -38.02 17.70
C GLY A 75 -6.56 -38.64 18.41
N SER A 76 -5.34 -38.21 18.09
CA SER A 76 -4.11 -38.68 18.74
C SER A 76 -3.96 -38.14 20.15
N ILE A 77 -4.34 -36.89 20.43
CA ILE A 77 -4.30 -36.31 21.78
C ILE A 77 -5.28 -37.05 22.70
N TYR A 78 -6.48 -37.35 22.21
CA TYR A 78 -7.48 -38.07 23.00
C TYR A 78 -7.05 -39.49 23.36
N GLN A 79 -6.34 -40.17 22.46
CA GLN A 79 -5.77 -41.50 22.70
C GLN A 79 -4.78 -41.53 23.87
N THR A 80 -4.08 -40.43 24.13
CA THR A 80 -3.11 -40.33 25.24
C THR A 80 -3.79 -40.18 26.61
N ILE A 81 -5.07 -39.77 26.64
CA ILE A 81 -5.79 -39.41 27.88
C ILE A 81 -6.78 -40.50 28.29
N ALA A 82 -7.40 -41.20 27.35
CA ALA A 82 -8.47 -42.16 27.63
C ALA A 82 -7.96 -43.61 27.70
N GLU A 83 -8.30 -44.31 28.80
CA GLU A 83 -7.89 -45.69 29.08
C GLU A 83 -8.74 -46.75 28.34
N ASP A 84 -9.96 -46.40 27.91
CA ASP A 84 -10.85 -47.32 27.20
C ASP A 84 -10.57 -47.39 25.68
N SER A 85 -10.23 -48.59 25.19
CA SER A 85 -9.85 -48.85 23.80
C SER A 85 -11.01 -48.69 22.81
N SER A 86 -12.25 -48.89 23.23
CA SER A 86 -13.41 -48.82 22.33
C SER A 86 -13.84 -47.36 22.11
N THR A 87 -13.92 -46.59 23.19
CA THR A 87 -14.30 -45.17 23.15
C THR A 87 -13.26 -44.32 22.43
N THR A 88 -11.96 -44.59 22.63
CA THR A 88 -10.87 -43.91 21.90
C THR A 88 -10.94 -44.14 20.39
N THR A 89 -11.18 -45.38 19.96
CA THR A 89 -11.30 -45.73 18.54
C THR A 89 -12.49 -45.03 17.90
N PHE A 90 -13.64 -45.01 18.58
CA PHE A 90 -14.83 -44.29 18.11
C PHE A 90 -14.57 -42.79 17.95
N ILE A 91 -13.99 -42.14 18.96
CA ILE A 91 -13.72 -40.70 18.93
C ILE A 91 -12.71 -40.33 17.86
N ARG A 92 -11.72 -41.20 17.61
CA ARG A 92 -10.74 -40.99 16.53
C ARG A 92 -11.40 -41.05 15.15
N ILE A 93 -12.24 -42.06 14.89
CA ILE A 93 -12.98 -42.16 13.63
C ILE A 93 -13.92 -40.97 13.48
N PHE A 94 -14.58 -40.56 14.56
CA PHE A 94 -15.46 -39.39 14.59
C PHE A 94 -14.72 -38.12 14.15
N PHE A 95 -13.58 -37.79 14.77
CA PHE A 95 -12.79 -36.60 14.41
C PHE A 95 -12.22 -36.68 13.00
N LEU A 96 -11.79 -37.86 12.56
CA LEU A 96 -11.23 -38.09 11.23
C LEU A 96 -12.27 -37.96 10.12
N LEU A 97 -13.55 -38.14 10.41
CA LEU A 97 -14.64 -37.92 9.43
C LEU A 97 -15.20 -36.50 9.50
N ILE A 98 -15.43 -35.96 10.70
CA ILE A 98 -16.11 -34.66 10.85
C ILE A 98 -15.20 -33.49 10.47
N MET A 99 -13.91 -33.54 10.80
CA MET A 99 -13.00 -32.41 10.57
C MET A 99 -12.73 -32.16 9.08
N PRO A 100 -12.47 -33.18 8.23
CA PRO A 100 -12.36 -32.98 6.79
C PRO A 100 -13.66 -32.48 6.16
N TYR A 101 -14.82 -32.92 6.66
CA TYR A 101 -16.13 -32.47 6.18
C TYR A 101 -16.37 -30.99 6.49
N ILE A 102 -16.08 -30.54 7.72
CA ILE A 102 -16.13 -29.13 8.09
C ILE A 102 -15.12 -28.32 7.25
N GLY A 103 -13.90 -28.81 7.09
CA GLY A 103 -12.87 -28.18 6.27
C GLY A 103 -13.29 -28.00 4.81
N PHE A 104 -13.93 -29.02 4.22
CA PHE A 104 -14.53 -28.95 2.89
C PHE A 104 -15.66 -27.91 2.81
N LEU A 105 -16.54 -27.88 3.82
CA LEU A 105 -17.67 -26.93 3.87
C LEU A 105 -17.20 -25.48 4.01
N VAL A 106 -16.19 -25.23 4.86
CA VAL A 106 -15.56 -23.91 5.00
C VAL A 106 -14.88 -23.51 3.69
N GLY A 107 -14.12 -24.42 3.07
CA GLY A 107 -13.47 -24.17 1.80
C GLY A 107 -14.43 -23.86 0.65
N THR A 108 -15.63 -24.47 0.64
CA THR A 108 -16.64 -24.22 -0.39
C THR A 108 -17.47 -22.95 -0.15
N ARG A 109 -17.86 -22.67 1.10
CA ARG A 109 -18.77 -21.55 1.43
C ARG A 109 -18.05 -20.24 1.78
N LYS A 110 -16.81 -20.32 2.26
CA LYS A 110 -16.02 -19.17 2.71
C LYS A 110 -14.63 -19.19 2.08
N PHE A 111 -14.57 -19.42 0.77
CA PHE A 111 -13.30 -19.47 0.03
C PHE A 111 -12.48 -18.17 0.18
N GLU A 112 -13.15 -17.04 0.37
CA GLU A 112 -12.56 -15.71 0.58
C GLU A 112 -11.61 -15.65 1.80
N TRP A 113 -11.86 -16.45 2.85
CA TRP A 113 -11.02 -16.48 4.06
C TRP A 113 -9.70 -17.24 3.86
N LEU A 114 -9.65 -18.11 2.85
CA LEU A 114 -8.50 -18.96 2.55
C LEU A 114 -7.71 -18.45 1.34
N GLU A 115 -8.07 -17.30 0.77
CA GLU A 115 -7.29 -16.69 -0.30
C GLU A 115 -5.95 -16.17 0.24
N PRO A 116 -4.82 -16.38 -0.48
CA PRO A 116 -3.50 -15.91 -0.07
C PRO A 116 -3.43 -14.42 0.32
N PRO A 117 -4.13 -13.47 -0.35
CA PRO A 117 -4.12 -12.06 0.05
C PRO A 117 -4.74 -11.83 1.44
N ASN A 118 -5.84 -12.52 1.76
CA ASN A 118 -6.54 -12.37 3.04
C ASN A 118 -5.87 -13.15 4.17
N LEU A 119 -5.25 -14.29 3.85
CA LEU A 119 -4.40 -15.01 4.80
C LEU A 119 -3.15 -14.19 5.13
N LEU A 120 -2.51 -13.60 4.11
CA LEU A 120 -1.36 -12.71 4.29
C LEU A 120 -1.76 -11.43 5.03
N SER A 121 -2.95 -10.87 4.80
CA SER A 121 -3.44 -9.71 5.57
C SER A 121 -3.69 -10.06 7.04
N PHE A 122 -4.20 -11.26 7.35
CA PHE A 122 -4.33 -11.77 8.72
C PHE A 122 -2.97 -11.89 9.44
N PHE A 123 -1.91 -12.28 8.74
CA PHE A 123 -0.55 -12.33 9.29
C PHE A 123 0.20 -10.99 9.23
N ARG A 124 -0.30 -10.02 8.46
CA ARG A 124 0.33 -8.70 8.22
C ARG A 124 -0.39 -7.55 8.93
N GLU A 125 -1.37 -7.86 9.77
CA GLU A 125 -2.18 -6.91 10.54
C GLU A 125 -1.38 -6.28 11.70
N LYS A 126 -0.32 -5.52 11.37
CA LYS A 126 0.14 -4.36 12.16
C LYS A 126 1.26 -3.52 11.55
N SER A 127 1.76 -3.81 10.35
CA SER A 127 2.84 -2.98 9.79
C SER A 127 2.64 -2.69 8.30
N THR A 128 2.34 -1.42 8.04
CA THR A 128 2.49 -0.70 6.76
C THR A 128 1.45 -0.96 5.66
N GLY A 129 0.54 0.01 5.49
CA GLY A 129 0.57 0.73 4.22
C GLY A 129 -0.66 0.73 3.31
N SER A 130 -1.89 0.66 3.82
CA SER A 130 -3.05 1.29 3.14
C SER A 130 -3.58 2.46 3.97
N SER A 131 -2.70 3.24 4.60
CA SER A 131 -3.10 4.46 5.29
C SER A 131 -3.63 5.44 4.23
N ASN A 132 -4.95 5.55 4.14
CA ASN A 132 -5.62 6.61 3.41
C ASN A 132 -4.93 7.93 3.74
N LYS A 133 -4.78 8.80 2.74
CA LYS A 133 -4.13 10.11 2.91
C LYS A 133 -5.12 11.19 2.55
N ILE A 134 -5.57 11.94 3.53
CA ILE A 134 -6.53 13.01 3.32
C ILE A 134 -5.77 14.27 2.91
N LEU A 135 -6.22 14.88 1.82
CA LEU A 135 -5.66 16.15 1.32
C LEU A 135 -6.40 17.34 1.92
N ASP A 136 -5.62 18.31 2.40
CA ASP A 136 -6.07 19.64 2.81
C ASP A 136 -6.01 20.66 1.64
N THR A 137 -6.86 21.68 1.67
CA THR A 137 -6.92 22.81 0.72
C THR A 137 -5.54 23.47 0.55
N SER A 138 -4.78 23.64 1.63
CA SER A 138 -3.46 24.29 1.61
C SER A 138 -2.44 23.57 0.72
N VAL A 139 -2.48 22.24 0.70
CA VAL A 139 -1.59 21.39 -0.09
C VAL A 139 -2.01 21.34 -1.56
N ILE A 140 -3.32 21.31 -1.79
CA ILE A 140 -3.87 21.28 -3.15
C ILE A 140 -3.53 22.58 -3.89
N ILE A 141 -3.68 23.74 -3.24
CA ILE A 141 -3.36 25.04 -3.85
C ILE A 141 -1.86 25.18 -4.14
N ASP A 142 -0.99 24.69 -3.26
CA ASP A 142 0.46 24.71 -3.45
C ASP A 142 0.87 23.90 -4.70
N GLY A 143 0.28 22.71 -4.86
CA GLY A 143 0.36 21.91 -6.09
C GLY A 143 1.57 20.98 -6.18
N ARG A 144 2.62 21.15 -5.35
CA ARG A 144 3.79 20.24 -5.32
C ARG A 144 3.41 18.79 -5.00
N ILE A 145 2.23 18.57 -4.40
CA ILE A 145 1.72 17.23 -4.13
C ILE A 145 1.56 16.39 -5.40
N ALA A 146 1.15 17.00 -6.52
CA ALA A 146 1.02 16.26 -7.78
C ALA A 146 2.37 15.76 -8.28
N ASP A 147 3.39 16.64 -8.29
CA ASP A 147 4.75 16.27 -8.68
C ASP A 147 5.32 15.16 -7.78
N ILE A 148 5.10 15.27 -6.46
CA ILE A 148 5.55 14.25 -5.50
C ILE A 148 4.85 12.90 -5.76
N CYS A 149 3.55 12.92 -6.09
CA CYS A 149 2.81 11.71 -6.46
C CYS A 149 3.34 11.07 -7.74
N ASP A 150 3.72 11.88 -8.74
CA ASP A 150 4.27 11.37 -10.00
C ASP A 150 5.64 10.71 -9.84
N THR A 151 6.42 11.10 -8.82
CA THR A 151 7.68 10.43 -8.45
C THR A 151 7.51 9.09 -7.72
N ALA A 152 6.27 8.66 -7.47
CA ALA A 152 5.93 7.47 -6.67
C ALA A 152 6.43 7.52 -5.21
N PHE A 153 6.79 8.70 -4.69
CA PHE A 153 7.22 8.87 -3.30
C PHE A 153 6.08 8.69 -2.29
N ILE A 154 4.86 9.05 -2.70
CA ILE A 154 3.64 8.86 -1.89
C ILE A 154 2.86 7.67 -2.43
N ALA A 155 2.74 6.63 -1.61
CA ALA A 155 1.97 5.42 -1.93
C ALA A 155 0.60 5.40 -1.25
N GLY A 156 -0.36 4.69 -1.84
CA GLY A 156 -1.70 4.46 -1.29
C GLY A 156 -2.72 5.52 -1.72
N PRO A 157 -4.02 5.30 -1.41
CA PRO A 157 -5.09 6.15 -1.89
C PRO A 157 -5.07 7.55 -1.27
N LEU A 158 -5.27 8.56 -2.14
CA LEU A 158 -5.51 9.94 -1.73
C LEU A 158 -7.02 10.15 -1.59
N VAL A 159 -7.45 10.61 -0.42
CA VAL A 159 -8.83 10.92 -0.11
C VAL A 159 -9.02 12.43 -0.21
N ILE A 160 -9.92 12.86 -1.09
CA ILE A 160 -10.31 14.25 -1.27
C ILE A 160 -11.71 14.43 -0.68
N PRO A 161 -11.87 15.13 0.45
CA PRO A 161 -13.19 15.33 1.04
C PRO A 161 -14.05 16.26 0.17
N GLN A 162 -15.36 15.99 0.09
CA GLN A 162 -16.29 16.82 -0.66
C GLN A 162 -16.34 18.28 -0.15
N PHE A 163 -16.15 18.49 1.16
CA PHE A 163 -16.13 19.85 1.74
C PHE A 163 -14.89 20.65 1.32
N ILE A 164 -13.74 20.00 1.07
CA ILE A 164 -12.52 20.64 0.53
C ILE A 164 -12.75 21.05 -0.94
N LEU A 165 -13.42 20.22 -1.73
CA LEU A 165 -13.82 20.59 -3.10
C LEU A 165 -14.71 21.83 -3.12
N LYS A 166 -15.70 21.89 -2.22
CA LYS A 166 -16.58 23.07 -2.08
C LYS A 166 -15.80 24.32 -1.67
N GLU A 167 -14.86 24.18 -0.74
CA GLU A 167 -14.00 25.30 -0.33
C GLU A 167 -13.14 25.81 -1.48
N LEU A 168 -12.49 24.93 -2.24
CA LEU A 168 -11.70 25.29 -3.43
C LEU A 168 -12.54 26.00 -4.49
N GLN A 169 -13.77 25.56 -4.72
CA GLN A 169 -14.71 26.24 -5.63
C GLN A 169 -15.04 27.64 -5.15
N LEU A 170 -15.35 27.82 -3.86
CA LEU A 170 -15.61 29.15 -3.28
C LEU A 170 -14.39 30.08 -3.42
N VAL A 171 -13.18 29.56 -3.27
CA VAL A 171 -11.94 30.32 -3.49
C VAL A 171 -11.76 30.66 -4.98
N ALA A 172 -12.09 29.73 -5.89
CA ALA A 172 -12.02 29.95 -7.33
C ALA A 172 -13.06 30.96 -7.85
N ASP A 173 -14.19 31.12 -7.16
CA ASP A 173 -15.24 32.09 -7.49
C ASP A 173 -15.08 33.43 -6.76
N SER A 174 -13.97 33.61 -6.02
CA SER A 174 -13.70 34.83 -5.28
C SER A 174 -13.63 36.06 -6.20
N PRO A 175 -14.16 37.24 -5.76
CA PRO A 175 -13.99 38.49 -6.51
C PRO A 175 -12.53 38.93 -6.58
N ASP A 176 -11.73 38.57 -5.57
CA ASP A 176 -10.29 38.80 -5.51
C ASP A 176 -9.57 37.95 -6.57
N GLY A 177 -8.88 38.62 -7.50
CA GLY A 177 -8.18 37.97 -8.60
C GLY A 177 -7.09 36.98 -8.15
N ILE A 178 -6.37 37.28 -7.06
CA ILE A 178 -5.29 36.41 -6.56
C ILE A 178 -5.88 35.13 -5.96
N LYS A 179 -6.93 35.27 -5.14
CA LYS A 179 -7.64 34.12 -4.55
C LYS A 179 -8.25 33.25 -5.64
N ARG A 180 -8.92 33.87 -6.61
CA ARG A 180 -9.49 33.18 -7.78
C ARG A 180 -8.44 32.38 -8.55
N GLN A 181 -7.28 32.96 -8.83
CA GLN A 181 -6.20 32.26 -9.52
C GLN A 181 -5.67 31.07 -8.72
N ARG A 182 -5.53 31.21 -7.39
CA ARG A 182 -5.13 30.12 -6.48
C ARG A 182 -6.17 28.99 -6.43
N GLY A 183 -7.45 29.31 -6.35
CA GLY A 183 -8.53 28.32 -6.37
C GLY A 183 -8.57 27.53 -7.67
N ARG A 184 -8.46 28.21 -8.82
CA ARG A 184 -8.38 27.55 -10.14
C ARG A 184 -7.17 26.62 -10.25
N ARG A 185 -5.99 27.08 -9.82
CA ARG A 185 -4.79 26.25 -9.75
C ARG A 185 -5.02 24.99 -8.89
N GLY A 186 -5.70 25.12 -7.75
CA GLY A 186 -6.03 23.97 -6.92
C GLY A 186 -6.95 22.96 -7.63
N LEU A 187 -7.95 23.43 -8.37
CA LEU A 187 -8.82 22.55 -9.17
C LEU A 187 -8.04 21.85 -10.31
N ASP A 188 -7.10 22.55 -10.96
CA ASP A 188 -6.22 21.97 -11.99
C ASP A 188 -5.33 20.86 -11.42
N VAL A 189 -4.81 21.06 -10.19
CA VAL A 189 -4.02 20.03 -9.46
C VAL A 189 -4.86 18.80 -9.16
N LEU A 190 -6.13 18.96 -8.79
CA LEU A 190 -7.02 17.82 -8.55
C LEU A 190 -7.37 17.06 -9.83
N ASP A 191 -7.59 17.76 -10.95
CA ASP A 191 -7.79 17.14 -12.26
C ASP A 191 -6.53 16.36 -12.70
N HIS A 192 -5.34 16.91 -12.44
CA HIS A 192 -4.09 16.20 -12.67
C HIS A 192 -3.97 14.93 -11.80
N LEU A 193 -4.23 15.03 -10.50
CA LEU A 193 -4.19 13.89 -9.58
C LEU A 193 -5.20 12.79 -9.97
N GLN A 194 -6.38 13.14 -10.47
CA GLN A 194 -7.37 12.17 -10.95
C GLN A 194 -6.93 11.45 -12.23
N LYS A 195 -6.16 12.11 -13.09
CA LYS A 195 -5.65 11.54 -14.35
C LYS A 195 -4.35 10.74 -14.16
N SER A 196 -3.62 10.97 -13.07
CA SER A 196 -2.36 10.27 -12.80
C SER A 196 -2.61 8.78 -12.55
N SER A 197 -1.87 7.92 -13.24
CA SER A 197 -1.96 6.47 -13.07
C SER A 197 -1.19 5.95 -11.85
N GLN A 198 -0.35 6.81 -11.23
CA GLN A 198 0.54 6.45 -10.14
C GLN A 198 -0.21 6.31 -8.80
N VAL A 199 -1.26 7.10 -8.60
CA VAL A 199 -1.96 7.20 -7.31
C VAL A 199 -3.47 7.18 -7.51
N SER A 200 -4.17 6.33 -6.75
CA SER A 200 -5.64 6.30 -6.79
C SER A 200 -6.23 7.44 -5.96
N THR A 201 -7.01 8.33 -6.59
CA THR A 201 -7.77 9.37 -5.90
C THR A 201 -9.21 8.92 -5.62
N ILE A 202 -9.69 9.13 -4.39
CA ILE A 202 -11.04 8.80 -3.94
C ILE A 202 -11.68 10.08 -3.41
N ILE A 203 -12.87 10.42 -3.90
CA ILE A 203 -13.66 11.51 -3.32
C ILE A 203 -14.50 10.94 -2.17
N SER A 204 -14.37 11.52 -0.98
CA SER A 204 -15.15 11.11 0.20
C SER A 204 -16.34 12.04 0.38
N GLU A 205 -17.54 11.46 0.42
CA GLU A 205 -18.81 12.16 0.70
C GLU A 205 -19.10 12.28 2.20
N ILE A 206 -18.27 11.69 3.05
CA ILE A 206 -18.41 11.79 4.51
C ILE A 206 -18.23 13.25 4.93
N ASP A 207 -19.24 13.79 5.59
CA ASP A 207 -19.25 15.15 6.15
C ASP A 207 -19.74 15.09 7.62
N PHE A 208 -19.34 16.10 8.39
CA PHE A 208 -19.66 16.23 9.81
C PHE A 208 -20.42 17.55 10.01
N PRO A 209 -21.77 17.56 9.87
CA PRO A 209 -22.55 18.80 9.88
C PRO A 209 -22.50 19.55 11.22
N GLU A 210 -22.27 18.83 12.32
CA GLU A 210 -22.17 19.40 13.68
C GLU A 210 -20.88 20.20 13.88
N VAL A 211 -19.85 19.94 13.07
CA VAL A 211 -18.57 20.63 13.12
C VAL A 211 -18.54 21.74 12.07
N LYS A 212 -18.33 22.97 12.52
CA LYS A 212 -18.30 24.15 11.63
C LYS A 212 -16.94 24.35 10.95
N ASP A 213 -15.89 24.00 11.66
CA ASP A 213 -14.52 24.28 11.28
C ASP A 213 -13.95 23.20 10.34
N VAL A 214 -13.33 23.60 9.24
CA VAL A 214 -12.84 22.67 8.20
C VAL A 214 -11.69 21.81 8.74
N ASP A 215 -10.79 22.40 9.52
CA ASP A 215 -9.66 21.72 10.16
C ASP A 215 -10.15 20.62 11.10
N SER A 216 -11.17 20.94 11.90
CA SER A 216 -11.81 19.98 12.80
C SER A 216 -12.49 18.84 12.03
N LYS A 217 -13.14 19.12 10.89
CA LYS A 217 -13.69 18.07 10.00
C LYS A 217 -12.61 17.15 9.43
N LEU A 218 -11.45 17.69 9.04
CA LEU A 218 -10.32 16.89 8.56
C LEU A 218 -9.81 15.94 9.64
N ILE A 219 -9.73 16.40 10.89
CA ILE A 219 -9.33 15.59 12.04
C ILE A 219 -10.34 14.45 12.30
N GLU A 220 -11.64 14.74 12.27
CA GLU A 220 -12.67 13.72 12.44
C GLU A 220 -12.68 12.69 11.31
N LEU A 221 -12.54 13.16 10.07
CA LEU A 221 -12.44 12.28 8.90
C LEU A 221 -11.21 11.37 8.99
N ALA A 222 -10.07 11.91 9.45
CA ALA A 222 -8.85 11.16 9.62
C ALA A 222 -8.99 10.07 10.69
N LYS A 223 -9.66 10.36 11.81
CA LYS A 223 -9.98 9.36 12.82
C LYS A 223 -10.94 8.29 12.31
N HIS A 224 -11.97 8.69 11.57
CA HIS A 224 -12.97 7.77 11.02
C HIS A 224 -12.38 6.80 9.99
N LEU A 225 -11.42 7.25 9.19
CA LEU A 225 -10.81 6.48 8.10
C LEU A 225 -9.44 5.85 8.44
N ASP A 226 -8.98 5.99 9.69
CA ASP A 226 -7.61 5.66 10.14
C ASP A 226 -6.56 6.19 9.13
N ALA A 227 -6.72 7.45 8.77
CA ALA A 227 -6.01 8.11 7.69
C ALA A 227 -4.94 9.08 8.21
N LYS A 228 -3.95 9.35 7.37
CA LYS A 228 -2.96 10.40 7.59
C LYS A 228 -3.45 11.70 6.94
N ILE A 229 -3.10 12.84 7.53
CA ILE A 229 -3.42 14.15 6.95
C ILE A 229 -2.20 14.66 6.19
N ILE A 230 -2.39 15.12 4.95
CA ILE A 230 -1.37 15.87 4.20
C ILE A 230 -1.77 17.34 4.25
N THR A 231 -0.97 18.18 4.90
CA THR A 231 -1.23 19.62 5.04
C THR A 231 0.07 20.43 5.00
N ASN A 232 -0.03 21.69 4.57
CA ASN A 232 1.03 22.69 4.69
C ASN A 232 0.80 23.64 5.87
N ASP A 233 -0.37 23.56 6.52
CA ASP A 233 -0.74 24.39 7.67
C ASP A 233 -0.04 23.90 8.94
N PHE A 234 0.67 24.81 9.60
CA PHE A 234 1.41 24.53 10.83
C PHE A 234 0.49 24.26 12.02
N ASN A 235 -0.64 24.97 12.12
CA ASN A 235 -1.59 24.83 13.21
C ASN A 235 -2.34 23.50 13.11
N LEU A 236 -2.86 23.16 11.93
CA LEU A 236 -3.52 21.87 11.69
C LEU A 236 -2.56 20.71 11.99
N ASN A 237 -1.29 20.81 11.54
CA ASN A 237 -0.26 19.84 11.87
C ASN A 237 -0.11 19.65 13.38
N LYS A 238 0.01 20.74 14.14
CA LYS A 238 0.19 20.66 15.61
C LYS A 238 -1.01 20.05 16.31
N VAL A 239 -2.23 20.45 15.93
CA VAL A 239 -3.47 19.94 16.53
C VAL A 239 -3.67 18.45 16.19
N ALA A 240 -3.47 18.06 14.93
CA ALA A 240 -3.60 16.66 14.50
C ALA A 240 -2.60 15.73 15.20
N GLN A 241 -1.35 16.15 15.37
CA GLN A 241 -0.34 15.40 16.12
C GLN A 241 -0.74 15.21 17.60
N LEU A 242 -1.28 16.25 18.26
CA LEU A 242 -1.78 16.15 19.64
C LEU A 242 -2.95 15.16 19.77
N GLN A 243 -3.73 15.00 18.70
CA GLN A 243 -4.83 14.04 18.61
C GLN A 243 -4.37 12.63 18.18
N GLY A 244 -3.06 12.39 18.06
CA GLY A 244 -2.47 11.10 17.68
C GLY A 244 -2.58 10.77 16.19
N ILE A 245 -2.94 11.73 15.35
CA ILE A 245 -3.10 11.53 13.90
C ILE A 245 -1.76 11.80 13.21
N PRO A 246 -1.22 10.86 12.41
CA PRO A 246 0.01 11.11 11.68
C PRO A 246 -0.20 12.15 10.58
N VAL A 247 0.70 13.12 10.51
CA VAL A 247 0.67 14.21 9.53
C VAL A 247 1.86 14.11 8.59
N LEU A 248 1.62 14.36 7.30
CA LEU A 248 2.62 14.47 6.25
C LEU A 248 2.68 15.94 5.79
N ASN A 249 3.68 16.68 6.27
CA ASN A 249 3.84 18.08 5.93
C ASN A 249 4.82 18.25 4.75
N ILE A 250 4.36 18.83 3.63
CA ILE A 250 5.19 18.98 2.43
C ILE A 250 6.29 20.04 2.63
N ASN A 251 6.04 21.07 3.43
CA ASN A 251 7.06 22.06 3.78
C ASN A 251 8.17 21.44 4.63
N GLU A 252 7.83 20.57 5.58
CA GLU A 252 8.84 19.82 6.34
C GLU A 252 9.64 18.88 5.44
N LEU A 253 8.97 18.16 4.53
CA LEU A 253 9.63 17.30 3.54
C LEU A 253 10.62 18.10 2.68
N ALA A 254 10.18 19.24 2.13
CA ALA A 254 11.03 20.10 1.31
C ALA A 254 12.26 20.60 2.08
N ASN A 255 12.10 20.94 3.36
CA ASN A 255 13.22 21.37 4.21
C ASN A 255 14.23 20.24 4.46
N VAL A 256 13.77 18.99 4.59
CA VAL A 256 14.65 17.82 4.78
C VAL A 256 15.39 17.46 3.49
N LEU A 257 14.81 17.76 2.32
CA LEU A 257 15.43 17.53 1.02
C LEU A 257 16.48 18.59 0.63
N LYS A 258 16.68 19.64 1.44
CA LYS A 258 17.73 20.64 1.19
C LYS A 258 19.11 19.97 1.17
N PRO A 259 19.99 20.29 0.20
CA PRO A 259 21.31 19.68 0.10
C PRO A 259 22.08 19.75 1.42
N VAL A 260 22.67 18.62 1.81
CA VAL A 260 23.56 18.57 2.97
C VAL A 260 24.95 18.93 2.48
N VAL A 261 25.44 20.10 2.89
CA VAL A 261 26.83 20.50 2.63
C VAL A 261 27.69 20.00 3.78
N LEU A 262 28.76 19.26 3.45
CA LEU A 262 29.70 18.71 4.43
C LEU A 262 31.00 19.50 4.49
N PRO A 263 31.68 19.57 5.65
CA PRO A 263 33.05 20.07 5.72
C PRO A 263 33.97 19.33 4.74
N GLY A 264 34.76 20.07 3.97
CA GLY A 264 35.65 19.56 2.94
C GLY A 264 35.06 19.54 1.53
N GLU A 265 33.74 19.72 1.37
CA GLU A 265 33.14 19.83 0.04
C GLU A 265 33.46 21.19 -0.61
N THR A 266 33.59 21.18 -1.94
CA THR A 266 33.75 22.40 -2.71
C THR A 266 32.40 22.81 -3.29
N ILE A 267 31.95 24.02 -2.99
CA ILE A 267 30.68 24.57 -3.46
C ILE A 267 30.91 25.90 -4.18
N LYS A 268 30.08 26.19 -5.18
CA LYS A 268 30.12 27.45 -5.92
C LYS A 268 29.15 28.45 -5.29
N VAL A 269 29.64 29.64 -4.96
CA VAL A 269 28.82 30.69 -4.35
C VAL A 269 29.07 32.06 -4.97
N PHE A 270 28.02 32.88 -5.02
CA PHE A 270 28.12 34.28 -5.44
C PHE A 270 28.34 35.20 -4.23
N ILE A 271 29.46 35.91 -4.18
CA ILE A 271 29.76 36.79 -3.04
C ILE A 271 28.98 38.10 -3.20
N LEU A 272 27.98 38.34 -2.33
CA LEU A 272 27.11 39.51 -2.41
C LEU A 272 27.68 40.75 -1.75
N LYS A 273 28.30 40.60 -0.56
CA LYS A 273 28.74 41.73 0.26
C LYS A 273 29.91 41.36 1.17
N GLU A 274 30.55 42.37 1.74
CA GLU A 274 31.62 42.21 2.74
C GLU A 274 31.07 41.57 4.04
N GLY A 275 31.87 40.69 4.64
CA GLY A 275 31.58 40.06 5.92
C GLY A 275 31.89 40.94 7.13
N LYS A 276 31.79 40.35 8.32
CA LYS A 276 32.03 41.07 9.57
C LYS A 276 33.52 41.22 9.86
N GLU A 277 34.31 40.18 9.59
CA GLU A 277 35.76 40.20 9.76
C GLU A 277 36.46 40.72 8.51
N LYS A 278 37.70 41.19 8.71
CA LYS A 278 38.56 41.64 7.62
C LYS A 278 38.81 40.46 6.66
N ASP A 279 38.66 40.71 5.37
CA ASP A 279 38.82 39.74 4.26
C ASP A 279 37.71 38.69 4.09
N GLN A 280 36.61 38.79 4.84
CA GLN A 280 35.42 37.96 4.64
C GLN A 280 34.45 38.52 3.59
N GLY A 281 33.74 37.61 2.95
CA GLY A 281 32.57 37.87 2.12
C GLY A 281 31.38 37.05 2.59
N VAL A 282 30.17 37.50 2.24
CA VAL A 282 28.92 36.81 2.56
C VAL A 282 28.19 36.47 1.27
N ALA A 283 27.79 35.22 1.15
CA ALA A 283 26.93 34.69 0.11
C ALA A 283 25.67 34.06 0.71
N TYR A 284 24.69 33.79 -0.14
CA TYR A 284 23.54 32.97 0.21
C TYR A 284 23.40 31.86 -0.81
N LEU A 285 23.10 30.64 -0.35
CA LEU A 285 22.65 29.57 -1.23
C LEU A 285 21.21 29.83 -1.69
N ASP A 286 20.76 29.09 -2.70
CA ASP A 286 19.41 29.20 -3.27
C ASP A 286 18.30 28.96 -2.23
N ASP A 287 18.62 28.21 -1.17
CA ASP A 287 17.71 27.89 -0.07
C ASP A 287 17.70 28.93 1.07
N GLY A 288 18.45 30.02 0.92
CA GLY A 288 18.61 31.12 1.88
C GLY A 288 19.69 30.89 2.94
N THR A 289 20.40 29.77 2.92
CA THR A 289 21.48 29.49 3.88
C THR A 289 22.61 30.50 3.73
N MET A 290 22.98 31.16 4.84
CA MET A 290 24.07 32.15 4.84
C MET A 290 25.42 31.44 4.78
N VAL A 291 26.26 31.84 3.81
CA VAL A 291 27.62 31.33 3.62
C VAL A 291 28.61 32.45 3.89
N VAL A 292 29.44 32.29 4.91
CA VAL A 292 30.53 33.21 5.24
C VAL A 292 31.82 32.64 4.66
N VAL A 293 32.48 33.41 3.81
CA VAL A 293 33.64 32.94 3.05
C VAL A 293 34.88 33.75 3.43
N ASP A 294 35.88 33.09 4.01
CA ASP A 294 37.19 33.68 4.29
C ASP A 294 37.98 33.90 2.98
N ASN A 295 38.80 34.96 2.96
CA ASN A 295 39.64 35.38 1.81
C ASN A 295 38.86 35.72 0.54
N SER A 296 37.58 36.10 0.64
CA SER A 296 36.71 36.35 -0.52
C SER A 296 36.34 37.81 -0.74
N ARG A 297 36.85 38.74 0.10
CA ARG A 297 36.53 40.17 -0.01
C ARG A 297 36.84 40.77 -1.38
N LYS A 298 37.93 40.34 -2.03
CA LYS A 298 38.30 40.82 -3.38
C LYS A 298 37.40 40.25 -4.49
N MET A 299 36.62 39.22 -4.17
CA MET A 299 35.76 38.49 -5.10
C MET A 299 34.29 38.89 -4.97
N ILE A 300 33.98 40.02 -4.30
CA ILE A 300 32.62 40.56 -4.22
C ILE A 300 32.09 40.82 -5.65
N GLY A 301 30.86 40.35 -5.90
CA GLY A 301 30.21 40.42 -7.20
C GLY A 301 30.60 39.30 -8.17
N GLN A 302 31.30 38.26 -7.72
CA GLN A 302 31.73 37.13 -8.55
C GLN A 302 31.25 35.79 -8.00
N ASN A 303 31.13 34.80 -8.90
CA ASN A 303 30.93 33.40 -8.55
C ASN A 303 32.27 32.72 -8.33
N ILE A 304 32.51 32.20 -7.13
CA ILE A 304 33.76 31.51 -6.76
C ILE A 304 33.49 30.13 -6.18
N ASP A 305 34.43 29.22 -6.40
CA ASP A 305 34.44 27.92 -5.75
C ASP A 305 35.13 28.04 -4.38
N ILE A 306 34.46 27.57 -3.33
CA ILE A 306 34.94 27.65 -1.95
C ILE A 306 34.96 26.25 -1.34
N THR A 307 35.91 25.97 -0.45
CA THR A 307 35.90 24.74 0.34
C THR A 307 35.22 25.01 1.67
N VAL A 308 34.22 24.20 2.01
CA VAL A 308 33.48 24.31 3.27
C VAL A 308 34.40 23.91 4.41
N THR A 309 34.58 24.80 5.39
CA THR A 309 35.43 24.55 6.57
C THR A 309 34.60 24.03 7.73
N SER A 310 33.42 24.60 7.97
CA SER A 310 32.51 24.16 9.02
C SER A 310 31.07 24.56 8.72
N VAL A 311 30.12 23.85 9.34
CA VAL A 311 28.70 24.16 9.27
C VAL A 311 28.20 24.36 10.69
N LEU A 312 27.66 25.54 10.99
CA LEU A 312 27.07 25.87 12.28
C LEU A 312 25.55 25.93 12.18
N GLN A 313 24.86 25.25 13.10
CA GLN A 313 23.43 25.40 13.27
C GLN A 313 23.16 26.56 14.22
N THR A 314 22.40 27.56 13.79
CA THR A 314 21.95 28.69 14.62
C THR A 314 20.44 28.61 14.86
N THR A 315 19.92 29.52 15.70
CA THR A 315 18.48 29.65 15.98
C THR A 315 17.67 30.11 14.77
N VAL A 316 18.29 30.80 13.81
CA VAL A 316 17.65 31.33 12.60
C VAL A 316 17.79 30.35 11.41
N GLY A 317 18.73 29.42 11.48
CA GLY A 317 18.97 28.44 10.41
C GLY A 317 20.41 27.93 10.40
N LYS A 318 20.78 27.24 9.31
CA LYS A 318 22.17 26.82 9.07
C LYS A 318 23.00 28.00 8.60
N MET A 319 24.26 28.03 9.02
CA MET A 319 25.28 28.94 8.54
C MET A 319 26.49 28.10 8.10
N ILE A 320 26.98 28.34 6.89
CA ILE A 320 28.11 27.62 6.32
C ILE A 320 29.32 28.55 6.36
N PHE A 321 30.45 28.03 6.81
CA PHE A 321 31.74 28.70 6.73
C PHE A 321 32.56 28.00 5.66
N GLY A 322 33.18 28.79 4.79
CA GLY A 322 34.09 28.28 3.78
C GLY A 322 35.30 29.17 3.61
N ARG A 323 36.27 28.66 2.88
CA ARG A 323 37.48 29.41 2.50
C ARG A 323 37.59 29.41 1.00
N TYR A 324 37.87 30.59 0.45
CA TYR A 324 38.31 30.68 -0.94
C TYR A 324 39.75 30.18 -1.05
N ASN A 325 39.95 29.10 -1.81
CA ASN A 325 41.28 28.63 -2.15
C ASN A 325 41.69 29.32 -3.45
N GLU A 326 42.68 30.22 -3.39
CA GLU A 326 43.30 30.76 -4.59
C GLU A 326 43.88 29.57 -5.38
N VAL A 327 43.27 29.26 -6.53
CA VAL A 327 43.81 28.26 -7.45
C VAL A 327 45.15 28.80 -7.92
N SER A 328 46.22 28.13 -7.50
CA SER A 328 47.61 28.40 -7.90
C SER A 328 47.86 27.91 -9.33
#